data_AF-A0A1G3MDL6-F1
#
_entry.id   AF-A0A1G3MDL6-F1
#
_cell.length_a   1.000
_cell.length_b   1.000
_cell.length_c   1.000
_cell.angle_alpha   90.00
_cell.angle_beta   90.00
_cell.angle_gamma   90.00
#
_symmetry.space_group_name_H-M   'P 1'
#
loop_
_entity.id
_entity.type
_entity.pdbx_description
1 polymer ?
#
loop_
_entity_poly.entity_id
_entity_poly.type
_entity_poly.pdbx_seq_one_letter_code
_entity_poly.pdbx_strand_id
1 'polypeptide(L)'
;MNRHDYLKHLALSPVGIALGAVAVSLGGFLGIRIGPVVGLISGAATLVGFFVVLSLAGIGATLASAEQARRTWSAARSRLDSARDAKHRLASLRIPDPEIKALLELVATRGSAYLAACESARSHNPLAEDALAESVSIADLYLKELDGAATEKRYGLADADPFADAKARTKAALLAQAAVIEKATLDLSGGLSPADRMEGKESL
;
A
#
# COMPACT_ATOMS: atom_id res chain seq x y z
N MET A 1 14.91 12.01 11.69
CA MET A 1 13.91 11.59 12.70
C MET A 1 14.21 12.32 14.00
N ASN A 2 13.25 13.03 14.58
CA ASN A 2 13.49 13.76 15.83
C ASN A 2 13.70 12.78 16.98
N ARG A 3 14.50 13.16 17.98
CA ARG A 3 14.82 12.32 19.15
C ARG A 3 13.56 11.85 19.91
N HIS A 4 12.53 12.70 19.92
CA HIS A 4 11.23 12.37 20.50
C HIS A 4 10.51 11.25 19.71
N ASP A 5 10.50 11.33 18.38
CA ASP A 5 9.86 10.32 17.53
C ASP A 5 10.56 8.98 17.65
N TYR A 6 11.90 9.00 17.71
CA TYR A 6 12.71 7.80 17.96
C TYR A 6 12.30 7.08 19.26
N LEU A 7 12.23 7.81 20.38
CA LEU A 7 11.85 7.23 21.67
C LEU A 7 10.43 6.69 21.65
N LYS A 8 9.49 7.42 21.02
CA LYS A 8 8.10 6.98 20.88
C LYS A 8 7.98 5.69 20.07
N HIS A 9 8.69 5.58 18.94
CA HIS A 9 8.67 4.38 18.11
C HIS A 9 9.35 3.20 18.79
N LEU A 10 10.48 3.42 19.47
CA LEU A 10 11.17 2.36 20.21
C LEU A 10 10.33 1.85 21.38
N ALA A 11 9.68 2.74 22.15
CA ALA A 11 8.80 2.35 23.26
C ALA A 11 7.58 1.55 22.82
N LEU A 12 7.02 1.87 21.65
CA LEU A 12 5.85 1.17 21.11
C LEU A 12 6.20 -0.06 20.27
N SER A 13 7.47 -0.34 20.03
CA SER A 13 7.92 -1.57 19.38
C SER A 13 7.64 -2.80 20.27
N PRO A 14 7.52 -4.01 19.71
CA PRO A 14 7.33 -5.24 20.51
C PRO A 14 8.41 -5.43 21.59
N VAL A 15 9.65 -5.06 21.28
CA VAL A 15 10.78 -5.12 22.23
C VAL A 15 10.61 -4.07 23.32
N GLY A 16 10.22 -2.83 22.97
CA GLY A 16 9.94 -1.78 23.95
C GLY A 16 8.82 -2.16 24.92
N ILE A 17 7.75 -2.79 24.42
CA ILE A 17 6.64 -3.30 25.23
C ILE A 17 7.12 -4.42 26.17
N ALA A 18 7.93 -5.37 25.66
CA ALA A 18 8.48 -6.45 26.47
C ALA A 18 9.38 -5.93 27.60
N LEU A 19 10.27 -4.97 27.30
CA LEU A 19 11.15 -4.35 28.30
C LEU A 19 10.36 -3.52 29.31
N GLY A 20 9.29 -2.84 28.87
CA GLY A 20 8.33 -2.18 29.74
C GLY A 20 7.67 -3.15 30.71
N ALA A 21 7.21 -4.31 30.23
CA ALA A 21 6.61 -5.35 31.08
C ALA A 21 7.61 -5.91 32.11
N VAL A 22 8.88 -6.12 31.73
CA VAL A 22 9.94 -6.53 32.65
C VAL A 22 10.20 -5.46 33.71
N ALA A 23 10.31 -4.19 33.31
CA ALA A 23 10.53 -3.08 34.23
C ALA A 23 9.37 -2.91 35.24
N VAL A 24 8.12 -3.02 34.78
CA VAL A 24 6.93 -2.99 35.64
C VAL A 24 6.89 -4.18 36.58
N SER A 25 7.22 -5.38 36.10
CA SER A 25 7.22 -6.60 36.93
C SER A 25 8.28 -6.53 38.03
N LEU A 26 9.50 -6.08 37.69
CA LEU A 26 10.58 -5.91 38.66
C LEU A 26 10.28 -4.80 39.67
N GLY A 27 9.78 -3.66 39.20
CA GLY A 27 9.35 -2.55 40.04
C GLY A 27 8.21 -2.94 40.98
N GLY A 28 7.21 -3.68 40.50
CA GLY A 28 6.11 -4.21 41.31
C GLY A 28 6.58 -5.19 42.37
N PHE A 29 7.46 -6.13 42.01
CA PHE A 29 8.04 -7.08 42.96
C PHE A 29 8.82 -6.39 44.08
N LEU A 30 9.70 -5.45 43.73
CA LEU A 30 10.46 -4.67 44.71
C LEU A 30 9.56 -3.71 45.51
N GLY A 31 8.51 -3.19 44.90
CA GLY A 31 7.49 -2.35 45.52
C GLY A 31 6.75 -3.05 46.65
N ILE A 32 6.37 -4.32 46.43
CA ILE A 32 5.69 -5.15 47.43
C ILE A 32 6.65 -5.57 48.56
N ARG A 33 7.92 -5.84 48.23
CA ARG A 33 8.89 -6.40 49.20
C ARG A 33 9.58 -5.36 50.08
N ILE A 34 9.93 -4.21 49.51
CA ILE A 34 10.78 -3.20 50.17
C ILE A 34 9.99 -1.91 50.42
N GLY A 35 9.14 -1.53 49.48
CA GLY A 35 8.26 -0.37 49.60
C GLY A 35 7.99 0.31 48.26
N PRO A 36 6.87 1.05 48.13
CA PRO A 36 6.37 1.53 46.84
C PRO A 36 7.34 2.51 46.15
N VAL A 37 8.04 3.36 46.90
CA VAL A 37 9.03 4.30 46.36
C VAL A 37 10.21 3.56 45.73
N VAL A 38 10.71 2.51 46.39
CA VAL A 38 11.82 1.70 45.89
C VAL A 38 11.42 0.94 44.63
N GLY A 39 10.20 0.41 44.58
CA GLY A 39 9.64 -0.23 43.39
C GLY A 39 9.52 0.71 42.19
N LEU A 40 9.08 1.95 42.42
CA LEU A 40 8.95 2.94 41.35
C LEU A 40 10.32 3.36 40.79
N ILE A 41 11.29 3.64 41.67
CA ILE A 41 12.65 4.02 41.26
C ILE A 41 13.34 2.88 40.52
N SER A 42 13.23 1.64 41.01
CA SER A 42 13.87 0.48 40.37
C SER A 42 13.26 0.20 38.99
N GLY A 43 11.92 0.23 38.85
CA GLY A 43 11.26 0.08 37.56
C GLY A 43 11.69 1.16 36.55
N ALA A 44 11.73 2.43 36.98
CA ALA A 44 12.19 3.53 36.13
C ALA A 44 13.66 3.39 35.73
N ALA A 45 14.54 3.03 36.69
CA ALA A 45 15.97 2.84 36.43
C ALA A 45 16.23 1.67 35.49
N THR A 46 15.52 0.56 35.64
CA THR A 46 15.61 -0.60 34.75
C THR A 46 15.19 -0.24 33.33
N LEU A 47 14.09 0.51 33.17
CA LEU A 47 13.63 0.96 31.87
C LEU A 47 14.64 1.89 31.20
N VAL A 48 15.14 2.91 31.92
CA VAL A 48 16.19 3.82 31.41
C VAL A 48 17.46 3.03 31.05
N GLY A 49 17.88 2.09 31.89
CA GLY A 49 19.03 1.23 31.65
C GLY A 49 18.92 0.45 30.35
N PHE A 50 17.76 -0.18 30.09
CA PHE A 50 17.53 -0.89 28.84
C PHE A 50 17.56 0.01 27.61
N PHE A 51 16.98 1.21 27.69
CA PHE A 51 17.04 2.19 26.60
C PHE A 51 18.47 2.65 26.32
N VAL A 52 19.28 2.87 27.36
CA VAL A 52 20.70 3.24 27.22
C VAL A 52 21.50 2.10 26.58
N VAL A 53 21.31 0.85 27.05
CA VAL A 53 21.99 -0.32 26.48
C VAL A 53 21.61 -0.53 25.01
N LEU A 54 20.33 -0.44 24.66
CA LEU A 54 19.87 -0.55 23.26
C LEU A 54 20.41 0.58 22.37
N SER A 55 20.54 1.78 22.92
CA SER A 55 21.10 2.93 22.18
C SER A 55 22.60 2.75 21.95
N LEU A 56 23.35 2.34 22.97
CA LEU A 56 24.79 2.09 22.89
C LEU A 56 25.13 0.89 21.99
N ALA A 57 24.28 -0.14 22.01
CA ALA A 57 24.43 -1.30 21.14
C ALA A 57 24.08 -1.03 19.67
N GLY A 58 23.54 0.15 19.34
CA GLY A 58 23.11 0.51 17.98
C GLY A 58 21.84 -0.19 17.48
N ILE A 59 21.31 -1.16 18.25
CA ILE A 59 20.12 -1.96 17.90
C ILE A 59 18.83 -1.11 18.02
N GLY A 60 18.83 -0.07 18.85
CA GLY A 60 17.63 0.77 19.02
C GLY A 60 17.22 1.48 17.72
N ALA A 61 18.17 1.90 16.87
CA ALA A 61 17.88 2.57 15.61
C ALA A 61 17.18 1.63 14.59
N THR A 62 17.63 0.38 14.51
CA THR A 62 17.04 -0.62 13.62
C THR A 62 15.66 -1.07 14.08
N LEU A 63 15.45 -1.20 15.40
CA LEU A 63 14.12 -1.50 15.96
C LEU A 63 13.13 -0.36 15.73
N ALA A 64 13.55 0.88 15.91
CA ALA A 64 12.70 2.04 15.68
C ALA A 64 12.31 2.18 14.20
N SER A 65 13.26 1.99 13.27
CA SER A 65 12.96 2.03 11.83
C SER A 65 12.08 0.85 11.39
N ALA A 66 12.28 -0.35 11.94
CA ALA A 66 11.43 -1.51 11.67
C ALA A 66 9.98 -1.31 12.13
N GLU A 67 9.76 -0.74 13.34
CA GLU A 67 8.42 -0.44 13.83
C GLU A 67 7.77 0.71 13.03
N GLN A 68 8.55 1.72 12.62
CA GLN A 68 8.06 2.76 11.73
C GLN A 68 7.61 2.15 10.38
N ALA A 69 8.43 1.30 9.76
CA ALA A 69 8.10 0.61 8.51
C ALA A 69 6.85 -0.28 8.65
N ARG A 70 6.70 -0.96 9.79
CA ARG A 70 5.50 -1.75 10.10
C ARG A 70 4.26 -0.87 10.17
N ARG A 71 4.34 0.30 10.81
CA ARG A 71 3.21 1.23 10.93
C ARG A 71 2.83 1.85 9.60
N THR A 72 3.81 2.32 8.83
CA THR A 72 3.56 2.88 7.49
C THR A 72 2.90 1.83 6.61
N TRP A 73 3.39 0.59 6.64
CA TRP A 73 2.77 -0.54 5.93
C TRP A 73 1.34 -0.81 6.42
N SER A 74 1.10 -0.81 7.73
CA SER A 74 -0.24 -1.03 8.27
C SER A 74 -1.24 0.06 7.85
N ALA A 75 -0.78 1.31 7.76
CA ALA A 75 -1.60 2.43 7.28
C ALA A 75 -1.89 2.30 5.77
N ALA A 76 -0.93 1.81 4.99
CA ALA A 76 -1.07 1.60 3.55
C ALA A 76 -2.10 0.51 3.18
N ARG A 77 -2.40 -0.44 4.09
CA ARG A 77 -3.36 -1.53 3.82
C ARG A 77 -4.71 -1.04 3.31
N SER A 78 -5.26 0.00 3.94
CA SER A 78 -6.54 0.58 3.53
C SER A 78 -6.57 1.06 2.07
N ARG A 79 -5.43 1.59 1.59
CA ARG A 79 -5.27 2.02 0.19
C ARG A 79 -5.08 0.84 -0.74
N LEU A 80 -4.30 -0.15 -0.34
CA LEU A 80 -4.13 -1.39 -1.11
C LEU A 80 -5.44 -2.17 -1.25
N ASP A 81 -6.31 -2.14 -0.22
CA ASP A 81 -7.65 -2.71 -0.28
C ASP A 81 -8.53 -1.95 -1.28
N SER A 82 -8.51 -0.61 -1.25
CA SER A 82 -9.20 0.22 -2.24
C SER A 82 -8.70 -0.05 -3.67
N ALA A 83 -7.40 -0.22 -3.86
CA ALA A 83 -6.80 -0.56 -5.14
C ALA A 83 -7.20 -1.97 -5.61
N ARG A 84 -7.32 -2.93 -4.68
CA ARG A 84 -7.83 -4.28 -4.96
C ARG A 84 -9.29 -4.23 -5.42
N ASP A 85 -10.12 -3.42 -4.77
CA ASP A 85 -11.52 -3.21 -5.15
C ASP A 85 -11.64 -2.58 -6.54
N ALA A 86 -10.83 -1.55 -6.83
CA ALA A 86 -10.75 -0.95 -8.16
C ALA A 86 -10.36 -1.99 -9.23
N LYS A 87 -9.34 -2.81 -8.96
CA LYS A 87 -8.93 -3.91 -9.84
C LYS A 87 -10.03 -4.95 -10.06
N HIS A 88 -10.78 -5.31 -9.01
CA HIS A 88 -11.91 -6.23 -9.14
C HIS A 88 -13.04 -5.63 -9.98
N ARG A 89 -13.34 -4.35 -9.77
CA ARG A 89 -14.33 -3.62 -10.56
C ARG A 89 -13.95 -3.61 -12.03
N LEU A 90 -12.70 -3.26 -12.37
CA LEU A 90 -12.17 -3.29 -13.74
C LEU A 90 -12.35 -4.66 -14.40
N ALA A 91 -12.01 -5.74 -13.70
CA ALA A 91 -12.15 -7.09 -14.22
C ALA A 91 -13.62 -7.55 -14.42
N SER A 92 -14.55 -6.96 -13.66
CA SER A 92 -15.98 -7.31 -13.71
C SER A 92 -16.80 -6.44 -14.68
N LEU A 93 -16.25 -5.31 -15.14
CA LEU A 93 -16.95 -4.35 -15.98
C LEU A 93 -17.31 -4.99 -17.34
N ARG A 94 -18.58 -4.87 -17.72
CA ARG A 94 -19.09 -5.34 -19.00
C ARG A 94 -19.06 -4.17 -19.99
N ILE A 95 -18.06 -4.18 -20.86
CA ILE A 95 -17.93 -3.20 -21.95
C ILE A 95 -18.25 -3.87 -23.29
N PRO A 96 -19.12 -3.26 -24.12
CA PRO A 96 -19.47 -3.82 -25.43
C PRO A 96 -18.31 -3.78 -26.44
N ASP A 97 -17.42 -2.78 -26.35
CA ASP A 97 -16.24 -2.68 -27.20
C ASP A 97 -15.14 -3.66 -26.74
N PRO A 98 -14.74 -4.63 -27.59
CA PRO A 98 -13.77 -5.65 -27.22
C PRO A 98 -12.34 -5.11 -27.03
N GLU A 99 -11.95 -4.03 -27.71
CA GLU A 99 -10.62 -3.43 -27.54
C GLU A 99 -10.50 -2.74 -26.19
N ILE A 100 -11.51 -1.95 -25.82
CA ILE A 100 -11.53 -1.28 -24.50
C ILE A 100 -11.61 -2.33 -23.39
N LYS A 101 -12.41 -3.38 -23.57
CA LYS A 101 -12.49 -4.49 -22.61
C LYS A 101 -11.12 -5.16 -22.41
N ALA A 102 -10.40 -5.47 -23.48
CA ALA A 102 -9.06 -6.07 -23.38
C ALA A 102 -8.07 -5.16 -22.64
N LEU A 103 -8.17 -3.83 -22.80
CA LEU A 103 -7.35 -2.88 -22.05
C LEU A 103 -7.69 -2.83 -20.56
N LEU A 104 -8.98 -2.90 -20.19
CA LEU A 104 -9.36 -3.00 -18.77
C LEU A 104 -8.86 -4.30 -18.14
N GLU A 105 -8.94 -5.42 -18.85
CA GLU A 105 -8.40 -6.70 -18.40
C GLU A 105 -6.87 -6.66 -18.25
N LEU A 106 -6.16 -5.96 -19.17
CA LEU A 106 -4.73 -5.71 -19.06
C LEU A 106 -4.39 -4.90 -17.81
N VAL A 107 -5.09 -3.79 -17.56
CA VAL A 107 -4.92 -2.97 -16.35
C VAL A 107 -5.20 -3.79 -15.09
N ALA A 108 -6.27 -4.59 -15.08
CA ALA A 108 -6.60 -5.44 -13.94
C ALA A 108 -5.55 -6.55 -13.68
N THR A 109 -4.96 -7.10 -14.75
CA THR A 109 -3.88 -8.08 -14.67
C THR A 109 -2.62 -7.45 -14.10
N ARG A 110 -2.22 -6.28 -14.61
CA ARG A 110 -1.09 -5.49 -14.10
C ARG A 110 -1.31 -5.04 -12.65
N GLY A 111 -2.53 -4.65 -12.31
CA GLY A 111 -2.92 -4.33 -10.92
C GLY A 111 -2.77 -5.52 -9.98
N SER A 112 -3.06 -6.74 -10.45
CA SER A 112 -2.84 -7.96 -9.67
C SER A 112 -1.35 -8.22 -9.42
N ALA A 113 -0.51 -8.02 -10.45
CA ALA A 113 0.95 -8.12 -10.33
C ALA A 113 1.52 -7.06 -9.37
N TYR A 114 1.03 -5.82 -9.48
CA TYR A 114 1.38 -4.72 -8.57
C TYR A 114 1.06 -5.06 -7.11
N LEU A 115 -0.17 -5.49 -6.81
CA LEU A 115 -0.58 -5.83 -5.44
C LEU A 115 0.25 -6.98 -4.86
N ALA A 116 0.59 -7.98 -5.68
CA ALA A 116 1.48 -9.06 -5.27
C ALA A 116 2.91 -8.55 -4.99
N ALA A 117 3.43 -7.64 -5.82
CA ALA A 117 4.71 -7.00 -5.61
C ALA A 117 4.72 -6.19 -4.30
N CYS A 118 3.67 -5.42 -4.02
CA CYS A 118 3.52 -4.66 -2.77
C CYS A 118 3.60 -5.55 -1.53
N GLU A 119 2.87 -6.67 -1.52
CA GLU A 119 2.91 -7.61 -0.39
C GLU A 119 4.30 -8.21 -0.18
N SER A 120 4.99 -8.57 -1.26
CA SER A 120 6.34 -9.12 -1.19
C SER A 120 7.39 -8.10 -0.71
N ALA A 121 7.29 -6.86 -1.20
CA ALA A 121 8.24 -5.80 -0.89
C ALA A 121 7.93 -5.05 0.41
N ARG A 122 6.74 -5.27 1.01
CA ARG A 122 6.19 -4.47 2.12
C ARG A 122 6.26 -2.96 1.83
N SER A 123 6.02 -2.60 0.58
CA SER A 123 6.10 -1.24 0.07
C SER A 123 4.95 -1.00 -0.91
N HIS A 124 4.63 0.25 -1.17
CA HIS A 124 3.55 0.64 -2.06
C HIS A 124 3.90 1.91 -2.82
N ASN A 125 3.23 2.13 -3.94
CA ASN A 125 3.37 3.32 -4.76
C ASN A 125 2.00 4.00 -4.94
N PRO A 126 1.78 5.17 -4.30
CA PRO A 126 0.52 5.89 -4.41
C PRO A 126 0.10 6.18 -5.86
N LEU A 127 1.04 6.42 -6.77
CA LEU A 127 0.71 6.71 -8.17
C LEU A 127 0.07 5.52 -8.89
N ALA A 128 0.46 4.29 -8.54
CA ALA A 128 -0.15 3.08 -9.10
C ALA A 128 -1.54 2.81 -8.51
N GLU A 129 -1.75 3.17 -7.24
CA GLU A 129 -3.07 3.12 -6.59
C GLU A 129 -4.03 4.11 -7.26
N ASP A 130 -3.58 5.34 -7.47
CA ASP A 130 -4.34 6.38 -8.17
C ASP A 130 -4.63 5.98 -9.61
N ALA A 131 -3.66 5.40 -10.33
CA ALA A 131 -3.83 4.89 -11.70
C ALA A 131 -4.92 3.81 -11.81
N LEU A 132 -5.01 2.91 -10.83
CA LEU A 132 -6.08 1.89 -10.77
C LEU A 132 -7.46 2.53 -10.54
N ALA A 133 -7.55 3.49 -9.62
CA ALA A 133 -8.79 4.22 -9.37
C ALA A 133 -9.22 5.07 -10.58
N GLU A 134 -8.27 5.75 -11.22
CA GLU A 134 -8.51 6.57 -12.41
C GLU A 134 -8.95 5.72 -13.60
N SER A 135 -8.40 4.52 -13.76
CA SER A 135 -8.83 3.57 -14.80
C SER A 135 -10.31 3.19 -14.66
N VAL A 136 -10.82 3.07 -13.43
CA VAL A 136 -12.26 2.85 -13.19
C VAL A 136 -13.07 4.07 -13.62
N SER A 137 -12.60 5.27 -13.26
CA SER A 137 -13.27 6.52 -13.65
C SER A 137 -13.30 6.70 -15.17
N ILE A 138 -12.20 6.37 -15.87
CA ILE A 138 -12.11 6.41 -17.33
C ILE A 138 -13.14 5.45 -17.96
N ALA A 139 -13.26 4.23 -17.42
CA ALA A 139 -14.25 3.26 -17.89
C ALA A 139 -15.70 3.73 -17.65
N ASP A 140 -15.98 4.30 -16.47
CA ASP A 140 -17.30 4.85 -16.13
C ASP A 140 -17.69 6.01 -17.06
N LEU A 141 -16.74 6.90 -17.38
CA LEU A 141 -16.95 7.98 -18.34
C LEU A 141 -17.27 7.43 -19.73
N TYR A 142 -16.46 6.48 -20.22
CA TYR A 142 -16.69 5.87 -21.53
C TYR A 142 -18.08 5.21 -21.64
N LEU A 143 -18.53 4.51 -20.58
CA LEU A 143 -19.87 3.93 -20.56
C LEU A 143 -20.98 4.98 -20.58
N LYS A 144 -20.83 6.08 -19.84
CA LYS A 144 -21.79 7.20 -19.88
C LYS A 144 -21.92 7.80 -21.28
N GLU A 145 -20.81 7.95 -21.99
CA GLU A 145 -20.83 8.43 -23.38
C GLU A 145 -21.59 7.46 -24.29
N LEU A 146 -21.37 6.15 -24.15
CA LEU A 146 -22.10 5.14 -24.93
C LEU A 146 -23.62 5.17 -24.63
N ASP A 147 -23.99 5.33 -23.36
CA ASP A 147 -25.39 5.43 -22.94
C ASP A 147 -26.05 6.71 -23.45
N GLY A 148 -25.33 7.84 -23.44
CA GLY A 148 -25.76 9.11 -24.02
C GLY A 148 -26.04 8.98 -25.53
N ALA A 149 -25.05 8.52 -26.29
CA ALA A 149 -25.18 8.31 -27.73
C ALA A 149 -26.29 7.32 -28.09
N ALA A 150 -26.47 6.25 -27.30
CA ALA A 150 -27.57 5.30 -27.49
C ALA A 150 -28.95 5.94 -27.24
N THR A 151 -29.05 6.83 -26.25
CA THR A 151 -30.26 7.56 -25.92
C THR A 151 -30.63 8.55 -27.02
N GLU A 152 -29.68 9.36 -27.48
CA GLU A 152 -29.90 10.33 -28.57
C GLU A 152 -30.33 9.64 -29.86
N LYS A 153 -29.66 8.54 -30.23
CA LYS A 153 -30.02 7.71 -31.38
C LYS A 153 -31.44 7.15 -31.26
N ARG A 154 -31.87 6.73 -30.05
CA ARG A 154 -33.21 6.18 -29.81
C ARG A 154 -34.30 7.24 -30.01
N TYR A 155 -34.03 8.49 -29.66
CA TYR A 155 -35.01 9.58 -29.77
C TYR A 155 -34.86 10.42 -31.03
N GLY A 156 -33.92 10.08 -31.92
CA GLY A 156 -33.65 10.85 -33.14
C GLY A 156 -33.16 12.27 -32.87
N LEU A 157 -32.54 12.49 -31.70
CA LEU A 157 -31.97 13.76 -31.32
C LEU A 157 -30.64 13.95 -32.05
N ALA A 158 -30.32 15.20 -32.39
CA ALA A 158 -28.96 15.53 -32.78
C ALA A 158 -28.05 15.36 -31.55
N ASP A 159 -26.85 14.82 -31.77
CA ASP A 159 -25.82 14.72 -30.75
C ASP A 159 -25.49 16.14 -30.26
N ALA A 160 -25.89 16.42 -29.02
CA ALA A 160 -25.81 17.77 -28.47
C ALA A 160 -24.37 18.10 -28.03
N ASP A 161 -23.56 17.07 -27.78
CA ASP A 161 -22.21 17.22 -27.24
C ASP A 161 -21.29 16.11 -27.80
N PRO A 162 -20.94 16.18 -29.11
CA PRO A 162 -20.22 15.10 -29.78
C PRO A 162 -18.84 14.93 -29.16
N PHE A 163 -18.68 13.86 -28.39
CA PHE A 163 -17.41 13.50 -27.77
C PHE A 163 -16.48 12.91 -28.83
N ALA A 164 -15.86 13.79 -29.62
CA ALA A 164 -14.97 13.40 -30.69
C ALA A 164 -13.90 12.41 -30.19
N ASP A 165 -13.81 11.27 -30.87
CA ASP A 165 -12.82 10.23 -30.62
C ASP A 165 -12.80 9.64 -29.20
N ALA A 166 -13.97 9.53 -28.54
CA ALA A 166 -14.12 8.95 -27.20
C ALA A 166 -13.37 7.61 -27.03
N LYS A 167 -13.46 6.72 -28.02
CA LYS A 167 -12.73 5.44 -28.03
C LYS A 167 -11.21 5.62 -28.02
N ALA A 168 -10.67 6.46 -28.91
CA ALA A 168 -9.22 6.66 -29.02
C ALA A 168 -8.65 7.31 -27.75
N ARG A 169 -9.36 8.27 -27.17
CA ARG A 169 -8.97 8.93 -25.90
C ARG A 169 -8.99 7.94 -24.73
N THR A 170 -10.04 7.14 -24.62
CA THR A 170 -10.17 6.11 -23.58
C THR A 170 -9.03 5.09 -23.71
N LYS A 171 -8.74 4.63 -24.93
CA LYS A 171 -7.63 3.72 -25.22
C LYS A 171 -6.28 4.30 -24.81
N ALA A 172 -5.98 5.53 -25.22
CA ALA A 172 -4.73 6.20 -24.88
C ALA A 172 -4.57 6.38 -23.36
N ALA A 173 -5.64 6.78 -22.68
CA ALA A 173 -5.64 6.95 -21.23
C ALA A 173 -5.40 5.62 -20.49
N LEU A 174 -6.11 4.55 -20.86
CA LEU A 174 -5.93 3.22 -20.25
C LEU A 174 -4.52 2.67 -20.48
N LEU A 175 -3.92 2.89 -21.66
CA LEU A 175 -2.54 2.49 -21.92
C LEU A 175 -1.54 3.27 -21.04
N ALA A 176 -1.76 4.58 -20.85
CA ALA A 176 -0.94 5.38 -19.96
C ALA A 176 -1.02 4.88 -18.51
N GLN A 177 -2.23 4.60 -18.01
CA GLN A 177 -2.42 4.05 -16.66
C GLN A 177 -1.80 2.66 -16.51
N ALA A 178 -1.94 1.80 -17.52
CA ALA A 178 -1.30 0.49 -17.54
C ALA A 178 0.24 0.60 -17.44
N ALA A 179 0.84 1.59 -18.12
CA ALA A 179 2.29 1.81 -18.07
C ALA A 179 2.76 2.33 -16.70
N VAL A 180 1.98 3.20 -16.04
CA VAL A 180 2.26 3.66 -14.67
C VAL A 180 2.28 2.48 -13.69
N ILE A 181 1.28 1.60 -13.77
CA ILE A 181 1.17 0.42 -12.89
C ILE A 181 2.32 -0.56 -13.14
N GLU A 182 2.65 -0.81 -14.41
CA GLU A 182 3.76 -1.69 -14.80
C GLU A 182 5.10 -1.17 -14.29
N LYS A 183 5.39 0.11 -14.50
CA LYS A 183 6.61 0.75 -13.99
C LYS A 183 6.70 0.62 -12.46
N ALA A 184 5.63 0.96 -11.74
CA ALA A 184 5.62 0.85 -10.28
C ALA A 184 5.82 -0.60 -9.81
N THR A 185 5.29 -1.58 -10.55
CA THR A 185 5.49 -3.00 -10.26
C THR A 185 6.96 -3.40 -10.40
N LEU A 186 7.61 -2.96 -11.49
CA LEU A 186 9.04 -3.22 -11.74
C LEU A 186 9.92 -2.56 -10.68
N ASP A 187 9.63 -1.31 -10.31
CA ASP A 187 10.37 -0.60 -9.28
C ASP A 187 10.30 -1.34 -7.92
N LEU A 188 9.15 -1.93 -7.59
CA LEU A 188 8.96 -2.73 -6.37
C LEU A 188 9.64 -4.10 -6.44
N SER A 189 9.77 -4.70 -7.63
CA SER A 189 10.39 -6.02 -7.81
C SER A 189 11.90 -5.98 -8.07
N GLY A 190 12.54 -4.82 -7.89
CA GLY A 190 13.98 -4.67 -8.13
C GLY A 190 14.35 -4.66 -9.62
N GLY A 191 13.43 -4.25 -10.49
CA GLY A 191 13.64 -4.11 -11.93
C GLY A 191 13.42 -5.38 -12.75
N LEU A 192 13.17 -6.53 -12.11
CA LEU A 192 12.88 -7.78 -12.82
C LEU A 192 11.39 -7.89 -13.14
N SER A 193 11.08 -8.18 -14.41
CA SER A 193 9.72 -8.48 -14.81
C SER A 193 9.27 -9.82 -14.22
N PRO A 194 7.95 -10.09 -14.13
CA PRO A 194 7.45 -11.41 -13.73
C PRO A 194 7.93 -12.54 -14.65
N ALA A 195 8.15 -12.28 -15.95
CA ALA A 195 8.67 -13.26 -16.89
C ALA A 195 10.13 -13.62 -16.56
N ASP A 196 10.98 -12.62 -16.32
CA ASP A 196 12.40 -12.83 -15.98
C ASP A 196 12.57 -13.65 -14.69
N ARG A 197 11.65 -13.48 -13.73
CA ARG A 197 11.65 -14.25 -12.48
C ARG A 197 11.25 -15.71 -12.67
N MET A 198 10.43 -16.04 -13.67
CA MET A 198 10.07 -17.42 -13.98
C MET A 198 11.21 -18.13 -14.72
N GLU A 199 11.85 -17.46 -15.68
CA GLU A 199 13.01 -17.98 -16.40
C GLU A 199 14.18 -18.31 -15.45
N GLY A 200 14.43 -17.45 -14.45
CA GLY A 200 15.42 -17.72 -13.41
C GLY A 200 15.10 -18.90 -12.48
N LYS A 201 13.82 -19.29 -12.37
CA LYS A 201 13.41 -20.47 -11.57
C LYS A 201 13.44 -21.77 -12.36
N GLU A 202 13.25 -21.71 -13.67
CA GLU A 202 13.29 -22.89 -14.55
C GLU A 202 14.73 -23.29 -14.92
N SER A 203 15.70 -22.39 -14.71
CA SER A 203 17.12 -22.61 -14.99
C SER A 203 17.95 -23.10 -13.78
N LEU A 204 17.33 -23.26 -12.61
CA LEU A 204 17.94 -23.77 -11.36
C LEU A 204 17.39 -25.16 -11.01
#